data_AF-A0A165QHS1-F1
#
_entry.id   AF-A0A165QHS1-F1
#
_cell.length_a   1.000
_cell.length_b   1.000
_cell.length_c   1.000
_cell.angle_alpha   90.00
_cell.angle_beta   90.00
_cell.angle_gamma   90.00
#
_symmetry.space_group_name_H-M   'P 1'
#
loop_
_entity.id
_entity.type
_entity.pdbx_description
1 polymer ?
#
loop_
_entity_poly.entity_id
_entity_poly.type
_entity_poly.pdbx_seq_one_letter_code
_entity_poly.pdbx_strand_id
1 'polypeptide(L)'
;MAANITEEFRAQFTGEIVTPADGAAYEAAIARWAKNAARKAAAVVYPKSTADIALALQLELPVAVRGGAHSASGASSCEGGLVIDLSRHFTDVRVDVEKQLAYVGGGAVWKTVDEAAIKHGLATVGGTVNHTGVGGLVLGGGYGWLTARHGLAIDNFVQATVVTASGEVVTASDSSNADLMNALRGGGCNFGVVTEFVLRLHPQRPTVYCGPLVFPGAPELLDPLRERLAAWWSTAGDDEAAIFGVAPAPGGGPPVFVFIVFYNGDEDEGKKRIQPFLDLNPIVNGATTIPYEAVNGIQNDGVPWGGNVYMKGTGTVLTELLQPSDTRLRDLVTIQQANNPAGAVLFEFFPLHNVVSRDKEGAHAFRGRATNNVLCVVQWKDGDTKMETGAGVLARDLVSTVGDASVSYGNYDDDPAVRTESKARRQFGDAYEHLQNVKARYDPGLRFDRWFPIVPKA
;
A
#
# COMPACT_ATOMS: atom_id res chain seq x y z
N MET A 1 -29.19 9.89 -11.88
CA MET A 1 -30.23 8.82 -11.81
C MET A 1 -29.89 7.98 -10.60
N ALA A 2 -30.85 7.75 -9.69
CA ALA A 2 -30.63 6.79 -8.61
C ALA A 2 -30.34 5.41 -9.24
N ALA A 3 -29.38 4.64 -8.70
CA ALA A 3 -29.20 3.26 -9.14
C ALA A 3 -30.57 2.57 -9.08
N ASN A 4 -30.97 1.91 -10.18
CA ASN A 4 -32.28 1.26 -10.26
C ASN A 4 -32.22 -0.07 -9.49
N ILE A 5 -31.97 0.02 -8.17
CA ILE A 5 -31.92 -1.11 -7.24
C ILE A 5 -33.36 -1.49 -6.96
N THR A 6 -33.84 -2.48 -7.72
CA THR A 6 -35.22 -2.97 -7.66
C THR A 6 -35.51 -3.65 -6.31
N GLU A 7 -36.79 -3.75 -5.95
CA GLU A 7 -37.21 -4.52 -4.78
C GLU A 7 -36.79 -6.00 -4.89
N GLU A 8 -36.80 -6.55 -6.11
CA GLU A 8 -36.33 -7.90 -6.40
C GLU A 8 -34.83 -8.07 -6.06
N PHE A 9 -33.98 -7.11 -6.46
CA PHE A 9 -32.56 -7.13 -6.09
C PHE A 9 -32.39 -7.11 -4.56
N ARG A 10 -33.14 -6.24 -3.87
CA ARG A 10 -33.09 -6.14 -2.40
C ARG A 10 -33.54 -7.42 -1.71
N ALA A 11 -34.49 -8.14 -2.29
CA ALA A 11 -34.99 -9.40 -1.74
C ALA A 11 -33.97 -10.56 -1.90
N GLN A 12 -33.17 -10.53 -2.96
CA GLN A 12 -32.16 -11.57 -3.25
C GLN A 12 -30.80 -11.30 -2.59
N PHE A 13 -30.42 -10.03 -2.43
CA PHE A 13 -29.14 -9.63 -1.84
C PHE A 13 -29.16 -9.82 -0.32
N THR A 14 -28.30 -10.68 0.23
CA THR A 14 -28.34 -11.04 1.65
C THR A 14 -27.56 -10.08 2.56
N GLY A 15 -26.66 -9.30 1.95
CA GLY A 15 -25.88 -8.26 2.59
C GLY A 15 -26.65 -6.95 2.84
N GLU A 16 -25.92 -5.88 3.11
CA GLU A 16 -26.50 -4.55 3.29
C GLU A 16 -26.33 -3.68 2.03
N ILE A 17 -27.33 -2.85 1.74
CA ILE A 17 -27.32 -1.90 0.62
C ILE A 17 -27.54 -0.52 1.20
N VAL A 18 -26.57 0.38 1.01
CA VAL A 18 -26.61 1.77 1.47
C VAL A 18 -26.62 2.70 0.26
N THR A 19 -27.52 3.66 0.27
CA THR A 19 -27.79 4.61 -0.82
C THR A 19 -27.82 6.04 -0.30
N PRO A 20 -27.76 7.08 -1.16
CA PRO A 20 -27.86 8.47 -0.70
C PRO A 20 -29.10 8.79 0.15
N ALA A 21 -30.17 8.01 0.04
CA ALA A 21 -31.38 8.17 0.86
C ALA A 21 -31.16 7.83 2.35
N ASP A 22 -30.10 7.09 2.69
CA ASP A 22 -29.78 6.63 4.04
C ASP A 22 -28.97 7.66 4.87
N GLY A 23 -28.77 8.87 4.33
CA GLY A 23 -28.21 10.02 5.05
C GLY A 23 -26.84 9.75 5.68
N ALA A 24 -26.73 9.86 7.01
CA ALA A 24 -25.46 9.70 7.72
C ALA A 24 -24.81 8.32 7.54
N ALA A 25 -25.62 7.26 7.38
CA ALA A 25 -25.09 5.92 7.10
C ALA A 25 -24.39 5.86 5.73
N TYR A 26 -24.92 6.59 4.74
CA TYR A 26 -24.31 6.72 3.42
C TYR A 26 -23.02 7.52 3.45
N GLU A 27 -22.98 8.65 4.16
CA GLU A 27 -21.75 9.44 4.34
C GLU A 27 -20.63 8.59 4.97
N ALA A 28 -20.95 7.77 5.98
CA ALA A 28 -20.01 6.82 6.56
C ALA A 28 -19.57 5.72 5.57
N ALA A 29 -20.48 5.23 4.72
CA ALA A 29 -20.20 4.18 3.74
C ALA A 29 -19.26 4.65 2.61
N ILE A 30 -19.38 5.92 2.18
CA ILE A 30 -18.50 6.48 1.13
C ILE A 30 -17.17 7.04 1.67
N ALA A 31 -17.02 7.17 2.99
CA ALA A 31 -15.80 7.66 3.61
C ALA A 31 -14.57 6.80 3.26
N ARG A 32 -13.42 7.45 3.14
CA ARG A 32 -12.12 6.83 2.82
C ARG A 32 -11.06 7.30 3.81
N TRP A 33 -9.92 6.61 3.84
CA TRP A 33 -8.78 7.02 4.66
C TRP A 33 -8.36 8.45 4.31
N ALA A 34 -8.10 8.69 3.02
CA ALA A 34 -7.95 10.03 2.46
C ALA A 34 -9.33 10.61 2.15
N LYS A 35 -9.72 11.69 2.83
CA LYS A 35 -11.04 12.31 2.71
C LYS A 35 -11.37 12.72 1.26
N ASN A 36 -10.40 13.34 0.57
CA ASN A 36 -10.48 13.75 -0.83
C ASN A 36 -10.59 12.57 -1.83
N ALA A 37 -10.42 11.32 -1.38
CA ALA A 37 -10.58 10.12 -2.20
C ALA A 37 -12.02 9.59 -2.22
N ALA A 38 -12.93 10.12 -1.38
CA ALA A 38 -14.34 9.76 -1.39
C ALA A 38 -15.03 10.24 -2.69
N ARG A 39 -15.99 9.46 -3.20
CA ARG A 39 -16.83 9.79 -4.36
C ARG A 39 -18.28 9.45 -4.03
N LYS A 40 -19.25 10.17 -4.60
CA LYS A 40 -20.66 9.93 -4.34
C LYS A 40 -21.14 8.75 -5.16
N ALA A 41 -21.08 7.56 -4.57
CA ALA A 41 -21.58 6.32 -5.17
C ALA A 41 -23.10 6.36 -5.34
N ALA A 42 -23.61 5.70 -6.37
CA ALA A 42 -25.05 5.46 -6.46
C ALA A 42 -25.52 4.47 -5.39
N ALA A 43 -24.66 3.50 -5.02
CA ALA A 43 -24.84 2.64 -3.86
C ALA A 43 -23.51 2.07 -3.35
N VAL A 44 -23.49 1.76 -2.05
CA VAL A 44 -22.46 0.95 -1.40
C VAL A 44 -23.13 -0.34 -0.94
N VAL A 45 -22.55 -1.49 -1.28
CA VAL A 45 -23.06 -2.80 -0.86
C VAL A 45 -22.03 -3.52 0.01
N TYR A 46 -22.52 -4.15 1.06
CA TYR A 46 -21.73 -4.98 1.99
C TYR A 46 -22.14 -6.45 1.81
N PRO A 47 -21.58 -7.15 0.81
CA PRO A 47 -21.92 -8.54 0.53
C PRO A 47 -21.51 -9.46 1.69
N LYS A 48 -22.32 -10.49 1.95
CA LYS A 48 -22.01 -11.56 2.92
C LYS A 48 -21.46 -12.82 2.26
N SER A 49 -21.51 -12.91 0.93
CA SER A 49 -21.10 -14.08 0.17
C SER A 49 -20.58 -13.70 -1.22
N THR A 50 -19.91 -14.65 -1.88
CA THR A 50 -19.53 -14.51 -3.30
C THR A 50 -20.76 -14.42 -4.21
N ALA A 51 -21.88 -15.04 -3.83
CA ALA A 51 -23.15 -14.94 -4.57
C ALA A 51 -23.73 -13.52 -4.51
N ASP A 52 -23.64 -12.83 -3.36
CA ASP A 52 -24.02 -11.42 -3.26
C ASP A 52 -23.17 -10.55 -4.19
N ILE A 53 -21.86 -10.80 -4.27
CA ILE A 53 -20.96 -10.07 -5.18
C ILE A 53 -21.35 -10.32 -6.63
N ALA A 54 -21.60 -11.58 -7.02
CA ALA A 54 -22.03 -11.93 -8.37
C ALA A 54 -23.36 -11.25 -8.73
N LEU A 55 -24.32 -11.24 -7.81
CA LEU A 55 -25.60 -10.54 -7.98
C LEU A 55 -25.39 -9.02 -8.13
N ALA A 56 -24.54 -8.42 -7.29
CA ALA A 56 -24.23 -6.99 -7.34
C ALA A 56 -23.59 -6.58 -8.68
N LEU A 57 -22.75 -7.44 -9.27
CA LEU A 57 -22.11 -7.19 -10.57
C LEU A 57 -23.09 -7.18 -11.77
N GLN A 58 -24.30 -7.73 -11.60
CA GLN A 58 -25.38 -7.64 -12.60
C GLN A 58 -25.96 -6.22 -12.69
N LEU A 59 -25.76 -5.39 -11.66
CA LEU A 59 -26.04 -3.96 -11.77
C LEU A 59 -25.00 -3.38 -12.72
N GLU A 60 -25.41 -3.03 -13.95
CA GLU A 60 -24.55 -2.47 -15.01
C GLU A 60 -24.04 -1.05 -14.72
N LEU A 61 -23.54 -0.83 -13.49
CA LEU A 61 -22.94 0.39 -13.00
C LEU A 61 -21.42 0.28 -13.03
N PRO A 62 -20.68 1.40 -13.12
CA PRO A 62 -19.24 1.40 -12.86
C PRO A 62 -18.94 0.87 -11.46
N VAL A 63 -17.93 0.01 -11.31
CA VAL A 63 -17.65 -0.70 -10.06
C VAL A 63 -16.36 -0.22 -9.43
N ALA A 64 -16.37 -0.01 -8.11
CA ALA A 64 -15.17 0.05 -7.29
C ALA A 64 -15.21 -1.01 -6.20
N VAL A 65 -14.06 -1.59 -5.88
CA VAL A 65 -13.90 -2.56 -4.80
C VAL A 65 -13.19 -1.89 -3.65
N ARG A 66 -13.72 -2.07 -2.43
CA ARG A 66 -13.14 -1.54 -1.21
C ARG A 66 -12.72 -2.68 -0.27
N GLY A 67 -11.42 -2.74 -0.01
CA GLY A 67 -10.85 -3.41 1.18
C GLY A 67 -10.64 -2.39 2.30
N GLY A 68 -9.40 -2.16 2.72
CA GLY A 68 -9.05 -1.19 3.78
C GLY A 68 -9.08 0.31 3.41
N ALA A 69 -9.54 0.68 2.21
CA ALA A 69 -9.78 2.07 1.78
C ALA A 69 -8.59 3.05 1.81
N HIS A 70 -7.35 2.55 1.71
CA HIS A 70 -6.09 3.33 1.79
C HIS A 70 -5.67 4.07 0.51
N SER A 71 -6.40 3.90 -0.61
CA SER A 71 -6.04 4.58 -1.87
C SER A 71 -6.35 6.08 -1.79
N ALA A 72 -5.31 6.92 -1.77
CA ALA A 72 -5.42 8.37 -1.88
C ALA A 72 -5.93 8.83 -3.26
N SER A 73 -5.70 8.03 -4.31
CA SER A 73 -6.20 8.29 -5.66
C SER A 73 -7.67 7.95 -5.86
N GLY A 74 -8.36 7.37 -4.86
CA GLY A 74 -9.78 7.04 -4.95
C GLY A 74 -10.10 5.79 -5.78
N ALA A 75 -9.15 4.86 -5.94
CA ALA A 75 -9.36 3.60 -6.65
C ALA A 75 -10.41 2.69 -5.98
N SER A 76 -10.69 2.91 -4.70
CA SER A 76 -11.75 2.22 -3.94
C SER A 76 -13.07 2.99 -3.92
N SER A 77 -13.22 4.03 -4.75
CA SER A 77 -14.40 4.90 -4.81
C SER A 77 -14.92 5.00 -6.24
N CYS A 78 -16.23 5.23 -6.39
CA CYS A 78 -16.83 5.42 -7.70
C CYS A 78 -17.94 6.46 -7.66
N GLU A 79 -17.82 7.51 -8.48
CA GLU A 79 -18.88 8.51 -8.66
C GLU A 79 -20.03 7.89 -9.47
N GLY A 80 -21.26 8.00 -8.98
CA GLY A 80 -22.46 7.46 -9.63
C GLY A 80 -22.47 5.94 -9.83
N GLY A 81 -21.50 5.22 -9.28
CA GLY A 81 -21.32 3.78 -9.47
C GLY A 81 -21.69 2.95 -8.25
N LEU A 82 -21.27 1.69 -8.28
CA LEU A 82 -21.41 0.73 -7.20
C LEU A 82 -20.08 0.57 -6.48
N VAL A 83 -20.09 0.66 -5.15
CA VAL A 83 -18.96 0.27 -4.30
C VAL A 83 -19.28 -1.08 -3.67
N ILE A 84 -18.46 -2.09 -3.96
CA ILE A 84 -18.51 -3.40 -3.30
C ILE A 84 -17.52 -3.35 -2.13
N ASP A 85 -18.04 -3.31 -0.91
CA ASP A 85 -17.27 -3.09 0.32
C ASP A 85 -17.13 -4.39 1.11
N LEU A 86 -15.91 -4.92 1.15
CA LEU A 86 -15.58 -6.20 1.77
C LEU A 86 -15.31 -6.10 3.28
N SER A 87 -15.25 -4.87 3.81
CA SER A 87 -14.73 -4.58 5.16
C SER A 87 -15.58 -5.08 6.34
N ARG A 88 -16.77 -5.66 6.09
CA ARG A 88 -17.65 -6.18 7.16
C ARG A 88 -17.68 -7.70 7.27
N HIS A 89 -17.65 -8.41 6.14
CA HIS A 89 -17.95 -9.84 6.09
C HIS A 89 -16.83 -10.69 5.48
N PHE A 90 -15.81 -10.06 4.90
CA PHE A 90 -14.63 -10.74 4.36
C PHE A 90 -13.38 -10.29 5.12
N THR A 91 -13.41 -10.30 6.44
CA THR A 91 -12.33 -9.79 7.31
C THR A 91 -11.61 -10.87 8.10
N ASP A 92 -12.11 -12.09 8.08
CA ASP A 92 -11.57 -13.20 8.87
C ASP A 92 -10.20 -13.64 8.39
N VAL A 93 -9.40 -14.14 9.34
CA VAL A 93 -8.08 -14.73 9.09
C VAL A 93 -8.03 -16.11 9.76
N ARG A 94 -7.73 -17.14 8.97
CA ARG A 94 -7.52 -18.51 9.45
C ARG A 94 -6.10 -18.96 9.14
N VAL A 95 -5.41 -19.49 10.14
CA VAL A 95 -4.02 -19.99 10.01
C VAL A 95 -4.01 -21.51 9.97
N ASP A 96 -3.36 -22.07 8.95
CA ASP A 96 -2.98 -23.47 8.87
C ASP A 96 -1.49 -23.57 9.24
N VAL A 97 -1.22 -23.98 10.48
CA VAL A 97 0.13 -24.04 11.06
C VAL A 97 0.98 -25.12 10.36
N GLU A 98 0.39 -26.25 10.01
CA GLU A 98 1.09 -27.37 9.37
C GLU A 98 1.56 -27.00 7.97
N LYS A 99 0.70 -26.32 7.19
CA LYS A 99 1.06 -25.85 5.84
C LYS A 99 1.79 -24.51 5.83
N GLN A 100 1.84 -23.82 6.97
CA GLN A 100 2.30 -22.45 7.09
C GLN A 100 1.59 -21.53 6.08
N LEU A 101 0.25 -21.55 6.08
CA LEU A 101 -0.58 -20.71 5.23
C LEU A 101 -1.57 -19.91 6.07
N ALA A 102 -1.81 -18.66 5.69
CA ALA A 102 -2.93 -17.85 6.16
C ALA A 102 -3.97 -17.72 5.06
N TYR A 103 -5.22 -17.96 5.39
CA TYR A 103 -6.41 -17.72 4.57
C TYR A 103 -7.04 -16.43 5.08
N VAL A 104 -6.98 -15.37 4.27
CA VAL A 104 -7.24 -13.99 4.68
C VAL A 104 -8.36 -13.41 3.83
N GLY A 105 -9.43 -12.95 4.45
CA GLY A 105 -10.53 -12.29 3.74
C GLY A 105 -10.08 -11.00 3.02
N GLY A 106 -10.66 -10.71 1.85
CA GLY A 106 -10.25 -9.58 1.01
C GLY A 106 -10.54 -8.19 1.59
N GLY A 107 -11.40 -8.12 2.61
CA GLY A 107 -11.69 -6.93 3.41
C GLY A 107 -10.83 -6.79 4.67
N ALA A 108 -9.99 -7.77 4.99
CA ALA A 108 -9.13 -7.72 6.17
C ALA A 108 -8.12 -6.56 6.09
N VAL A 109 -7.70 -6.11 7.27
CA VAL A 109 -6.60 -5.17 7.46
C VAL A 109 -5.38 -5.89 8.02
N TRP A 110 -4.21 -5.28 7.85
CA TRP A 110 -2.94 -5.94 8.17
C TRP A 110 -2.81 -6.32 9.66
N LYS A 111 -3.38 -5.50 10.55
CA LYS A 111 -3.49 -5.77 11.99
C LYS A 111 -4.06 -7.16 12.26
N THR A 112 -5.15 -7.54 11.60
CA THR A 112 -5.83 -8.81 11.81
C THR A 112 -4.94 -9.99 11.38
N VAL A 113 -4.14 -9.81 10.33
CA VAL A 113 -3.19 -10.82 9.84
C VAL A 113 -2.05 -11.03 10.83
N ASP A 114 -1.42 -9.94 11.27
CA ASP A 114 -0.31 -9.99 12.23
C ASP A 114 -0.76 -10.62 13.56
N GLU A 115 -1.91 -10.18 14.11
CA GLU A 115 -2.46 -10.70 15.37
C GLU A 115 -2.87 -12.18 15.28
N ALA A 116 -3.31 -12.66 14.12
CA ALA A 116 -3.70 -14.06 13.92
C ALA A 116 -2.47 -14.96 13.77
N ALA A 117 -1.51 -14.56 12.94
CA ALA A 117 -0.33 -15.38 12.61
C ALA A 117 0.64 -15.49 13.80
N ILE A 118 0.88 -14.40 14.52
CA ILE A 118 1.92 -14.37 15.56
C ILE A 118 1.61 -15.29 16.76
N LYS A 119 0.33 -15.58 17.01
CA LYS A 119 -0.13 -16.57 18.01
C LYS A 119 0.44 -17.96 17.76
N HIS A 120 0.88 -18.23 16.54
CA HIS A 120 1.48 -19.49 16.12
C HIS A 120 2.99 -19.38 15.87
N GLY A 121 3.62 -18.25 16.24
CA GLY A 121 5.03 -17.97 15.93
C GLY A 121 5.28 -17.80 14.43
N LEU A 122 4.30 -17.26 13.70
CA LEU A 122 4.32 -17.10 12.25
C LEU A 122 4.02 -15.66 11.84
N ALA A 123 4.51 -15.24 10.68
CA ALA A 123 4.12 -13.99 10.02
C ALA A 123 4.29 -14.09 8.50
N THR A 124 3.83 -13.09 7.76
CA THR A 124 4.11 -12.94 6.32
C THR A 124 4.46 -11.50 5.98
N VAL A 125 4.86 -11.25 4.74
CA VAL A 125 5.24 -9.91 4.28
C VAL A 125 3.99 -9.07 4.06
N GLY A 126 3.98 -7.91 4.73
CA GLY A 126 2.88 -6.96 4.73
C GLY A 126 3.25 -5.56 4.31
N GLY A 127 2.47 -4.61 4.82
CA GLY A 127 2.79 -3.18 4.81
C GLY A 127 3.46 -2.74 6.11
N THR A 128 3.57 -1.43 6.30
CA THR A 128 4.17 -0.83 7.49
C THR A 128 3.16 -0.07 8.36
N VAL A 129 1.87 -0.18 8.06
CA VAL A 129 0.74 0.48 8.72
C VAL A 129 -0.37 -0.56 8.96
N ASN A 130 -0.84 -0.69 10.21
CA ASN A 130 -1.66 -1.84 10.61
C ASN A 130 -3.11 -1.80 10.09
N HIS A 131 -3.65 -0.61 9.82
CA HIS A 131 -5.00 -0.45 9.29
C HIS A 131 -5.05 -0.42 7.75
N THR A 132 -3.92 -0.68 7.08
CA THR A 132 -3.90 -0.86 5.62
C THR A 132 -4.60 -2.16 5.24
N GLY A 133 -5.41 -2.12 4.19
CA GLY A 133 -6.15 -3.29 3.71
C GLY A 133 -5.25 -4.30 2.98
N VAL A 134 -5.46 -5.59 3.25
CA VAL A 134 -4.73 -6.70 2.62
C VAL A 134 -4.90 -6.67 1.10
N GLY A 135 -6.15 -6.51 0.62
CA GLY A 135 -6.45 -6.63 -0.81
C GLY A 135 -5.65 -5.67 -1.69
N GLY A 136 -5.76 -4.35 -1.43
CA GLY A 136 -5.03 -3.36 -2.22
C GLY A 136 -3.50 -3.49 -2.10
N LEU A 137 -3.01 -3.82 -0.90
CA LEU A 137 -1.57 -3.98 -0.66
C LEU A 137 -1.00 -5.15 -1.46
N VAL A 138 -1.58 -6.34 -1.32
CA VAL A 138 -1.07 -7.55 -1.96
C VAL A 138 -1.26 -7.46 -3.47
N LEU A 139 -2.43 -7.02 -3.97
CA LEU A 139 -2.68 -6.94 -5.41
C LEU A 139 -1.77 -5.93 -6.12
N GLY A 140 -1.22 -4.95 -5.41
CA GLY A 140 -0.30 -3.97 -5.97
C GLY A 140 1.18 -4.36 -5.86
N GLY A 141 1.56 -5.33 -5.03
CA GLY A 141 2.95 -5.74 -4.79
C GLY A 141 3.24 -6.04 -3.31
N GLY A 142 3.22 -4.99 -2.48
CA GLY A 142 3.36 -5.05 -1.03
C GLY A 142 4.82 -5.10 -0.54
N TYR A 143 5.27 -4.01 0.07
CA TYR A 143 6.55 -3.87 0.76
C TYR A 143 6.34 -3.66 2.25
N GLY A 144 7.22 -4.24 3.07
CA GLY A 144 7.22 -4.04 4.51
C GLY A 144 8.47 -4.57 5.19
N TRP A 145 8.44 -4.64 6.52
CA TRP A 145 9.60 -4.95 7.36
C TRP A 145 10.26 -6.30 7.08
N LEU A 146 9.48 -7.28 6.63
CA LEU A 146 9.96 -8.63 6.31
C LEU A 146 10.38 -8.80 4.84
N THR A 147 10.35 -7.74 4.03
CA THR A 147 10.65 -7.82 2.60
C THR A 147 12.06 -8.33 2.32
N ALA A 148 13.02 -7.88 3.13
CA ALA A 148 14.42 -8.26 3.02
C ALA A 148 14.61 -9.78 3.03
N ARG A 149 13.91 -10.49 3.91
CA ARG A 149 14.04 -11.95 4.06
C ARG A 149 13.12 -12.74 3.13
N HIS A 150 11.89 -12.27 2.93
CA HIS A 150 10.82 -13.10 2.36
C HIS A 150 10.28 -12.61 1.02
N GLY A 151 10.87 -11.57 0.43
CA GLY A 151 10.41 -10.98 -0.83
C GLY A 151 9.22 -10.03 -0.62
N LEU A 152 8.46 -9.74 -1.66
CA LEU A 152 7.25 -8.91 -1.58
C LEU A 152 6.06 -9.69 -1.03
N ALA A 153 4.97 -9.00 -0.70
CA ALA A 153 3.71 -9.68 -0.34
C ALA A 153 3.22 -10.59 -1.48
N ILE A 154 3.38 -10.16 -2.74
CA ILE A 154 3.06 -10.99 -3.93
C ILE A 154 3.90 -12.27 -4.06
N ASP A 155 5.13 -12.29 -3.53
CA ASP A 155 5.98 -13.50 -3.57
C ASP A 155 5.50 -14.56 -2.57
N ASN A 156 4.66 -14.14 -1.62
CA ASN A 156 4.03 -14.97 -0.60
C ASN A 156 2.56 -15.24 -0.92
N PHE A 157 2.00 -14.63 -1.98
CA PHE A 157 0.63 -14.83 -2.40
C PHE A 157 0.55 -16.08 -3.29
N VAL A 158 -0.07 -17.14 -2.79
CA VAL A 158 -0.04 -18.46 -3.44
C VAL A 158 -1.35 -18.89 -4.06
N GLN A 159 -2.49 -18.37 -3.58
CA GLN A 159 -3.80 -18.67 -4.14
C GLN A 159 -4.81 -17.56 -3.81
N ALA A 160 -5.81 -17.37 -4.68
CA ALA A 160 -6.89 -16.43 -4.52
C ALA A 160 -8.26 -17.06 -4.85
N THR A 161 -9.30 -16.63 -4.14
CA THR A 161 -10.71 -16.84 -4.55
C THR A 161 -11.25 -15.53 -5.12
N VAL A 162 -11.67 -15.55 -6.38
CA VAL A 162 -11.98 -14.35 -7.17
C VAL A 162 -13.39 -14.44 -7.73
N VAL A 163 -14.18 -13.37 -7.58
CA VAL A 163 -15.42 -13.18 -8.34
C VAL A 163 -15.11 -12.32 -9.55
N THR A 164 -15.20 -12.89 -10.76
CA THR A 164 -14.87 -12.24 -12.03
C THR A 164 -15.96 -11.27 -12.46
N ALA A 165 -15.74 -10.54 -13.57
CA ALA A 165 -16.71 -9.57 -14.07
C ALA A 165 -18.05 -10.21 -14.52
N SER A 166 -18.02 -11.50 -14.90
CA SER A 166 -19.22 -12.27 -15.23
C SER A 166 -19.99 -12.78 -14.00
N GLY A 167 -19.43 -12.60 -12.80
CA GLY A 167 -19.97 -13.16 -11.55
C GLY A 167 -19.53 -14.60 -11.26
N GLU A 168 -18.68 -15.20 -12.10
CA GLU A 168 -18.11 -16.53 -11.85
C GLU A 168 -17.14 -16.49 -10.66
N VAL A 169 -17.20 -17.50 -9.80
CA VAL A 169 -16.25 -17.69 -8.70
C VAL A 169 -15.15 -18.65 -9.15
N VAL A 170 -13.92 -18.17 -9.22
CA VAL A 170 -12.76 -18.96 -9.67
C VAL A 170 -11.67 -19.00 -8.61
N THR A 171 -10.92 -20.09 -8.59
CA THR A 171 -9.68 -20.20 -7.82
C THR A 171 -8.48 -19.95 -8.74
N ALA A 172 -7.67 -18.96 -8.38
CA ALA A 172 -6.40 -18.66 -9.04
C ALA A 172 -5.24 -19.14 -8.18
N SER A 173 -4.34 -19.95 -8.74
CA SER A 173 -3.10 -20.44 -8.16
C SER A 173 -2.14 -20.84 -9.29
N ASP A 174 -0.90 -21.22 -8.95
CA ASP A 174 0.07 -21.67 -9.96
C ASP A 174 -0.40 -22.96 -10.69
N SER A 175 -1.36 -23.70 -10.15
CA SER A 175 -1.91 -24.93 -10.73
C SER A 175 -3.34 -24.80 -11.29
N SER A 176 -4.00 -23.65 -11.11
CA SER A 176 -5.39 -23.41 -11.53
C SER A 176 -5.57 -21.93 -11.89
N ASN A 177 -5.97 -21.61 -13.13
CA ASN A 177 -6.04 -20.21 -13.60
C ASN A 177 -4.73 -19.44 -13.33
N ALA A 178 -3.58 -20.04 -13.71
CA ALA A 178 -2.26 -19.50 -13.43
C ALA A 178 -2.01 -18.14 -14.10
N ASP A 179 -2.62 -17.91 -15.27
CA ASP A 179 -2.63 -16.61 -15.95
C ASP A 179 -3.28 -15.52 -15.09
N LEU A 180 -4.42 -15.82 -14.47
CA LEU A 180 -5.06 -14.92 -13.51
C LEU A 180 -4.21 -14.73 -12.25
N MET A 181 -3.60 -15.80 -11.72
CA MET A 181 -2.74 -15.70 -10.54
C MET A 181 -1.55 -14.75 -10.76
N ASN A 182 -0.87 -14.89 -11.89
CA ASN A 182 0.24 -14.02 -12.27
C ASN A 182 -0.22 -12.56 -12.44
N ALA A 183 -1.41 -12.35 -13.02
CA ALA A 183 -1.99 -11.03 -13.16
C ALA A 183 -2.36 -10.38 -11.82
N LEU A 184 -2.89 -11.15 -10.86
CA LEU A 184 -3.22 -10.65 -9.52
C LEU A 184 -1.98 -10.29 -8.69
N ARG A 185 -0.82 -10.89 -8.97
CA ARG A 185 0.48 -10.52 -8.38
C ARG A 185 1.00 -9.20 -8.98
N GLY A 186 0.38 -8.08 -8.62
CA GLY A 186 0.82 -6.72 -9.00
C GLY A 186 -0.10 -5.98 -9.97
N GLY A 187 -1.09 -6.64 -10.56
CA GLY A 187 -2.02 -6.03 -11.53
C GLY A 187 -3.20 -5.30 -10.87
N GLY A 188 -3.24 -5.24 -9.53
CA GLY A 188 -4.21 -4.49 -8.76
C GLY A 188 -5.65 -5.00 -8.90
N CYS A 189 -6.60 -4.08 -8.87
CA CYS A 189 -8.03 -4.39 -8.87
C CYS A 189 -8.61 -4.74 -10.25
N ASN A 190 -7.79 -5.03 -11.27
CA ASN A 190 -8.24 -5.13 -12.66
C ASN A 190 -8.97 -6.43 -13.01
N PHE A 191 -8.92 -7.48 -12.20
CA PHE A 191 -9.34 -8.82 -12.67
C PHE A 191 -10.49 -9.45 -11.90
N GLY A 192 -11.12 -8.71 -10.98
CA GLY A 192 -12.23 -9.20 -10.18
C GLY A 192 -12.16 -8.77 -8.72
N VAL A 193 -13.14 -9.25 -7.96
CA VAL A 193 -13.22 -9.08 -6.52
C VAL A 193 -12.53 -10.26 -5.85
N VAL A 194 -11.34 -10.06 -5.31
CA VAL A 194 -10.66 -11.11 -4.52
C VAL A 194 -11.28 -11.14 -3.13
N THR A 195 -11.90 -12.27 -2.79
CA THR A 195 -12.63 -12.47 -1.53
C THR A 195 -11.82 -13.21 -0.47
N GLU A 196 -10.86 -14.03 -0.89
CA GLU A 196 -9.91 -14.71 -0.02
C GLU A 196 -8.51 -14.71 -0.67
N PHE A 197 -7.51 -14.37 0.13
CA PHE A 197 -6.08 -14.44 -0.18
C PHE A 197 -5.46 -15.57 0.63
N VAL A 198 -4.71 -16.45 -0.02
CA VAL A 198 -3.88 -17.45 0.66
C VAL A 198 -2.44 -17.00 0.62
N LEU A 199 -1.87 -16.71 1.80
CA LEU A 199 -0.53 -16.18 1.98
C LEU A 199 0.36 -17.21 2.67
N ARG A 200 1.58 -17.37 2.15
CA ARG A 200 2.63 -18.15 2.79
C ARG A 200 3.11 -17.46 4.06
N LEU A 201 3.16 -18.21 5.15
CA LEU A 201 3.68 -17.77 6.43
C LEU A 201 5.11 -18.29 6.63
N HIS A 202 5.85 -17.59 7.47
CA HIS A 202 7.22 -17.89 7.85
C HIS A 202 7.37 -17.84 9.36
N PRO A 203 8.32 -18.60 9.95
CA PRO A 203 8.65 -18.48 11.36
C PRO A 203 8.98 -17.03 11.73
N GLN A 204 8.35 -16.54 12.78
CA GLN A 204 8.52 -15.17 13.26
C GLN A 204 8.58 -15.16 14.79
N ARG A 205 9.55 -14.40 15.31
CA ARG A 205 9.70 -14.19 16.74
C ARG A 205 8.56 -13.32 17.30
N PRO A 206 8.16 -13.54 18.57
CA PRO A 206 7.09 -12.77 19.19
C PRO A 206 7.45 -11.30 19.41
N THR A 207 8.75 -10.97 19.51
CA THR A 207 9.24 -9.62 19.72
C THR A 207 10.41 -9.28 18.80
N VAL A 208 10.50 -8.00 18.46
CA VAL A 208 11.54 -7.40 17.60
C VAL A 208 12.00 -6.08 18.20
N TYR A 209 13.19 -5.60 17.81
CA TYR A 209 13.68 -4.28 18.20
C TYR A 209 13.31 -3.26 17.13
N CYS A 210 12.48 -2.28 17.47
CA CYS A 210 11.91 -1.35 16.49
C CYS A 210 11.53 -0.02 17.15
N GLY A 211 11.47 1.04 16.36
CA GLY A 211 10.90 2.32 16.79
C GLY A 211 11.46 3.52 16.04
N PRO A 212 10.86 4.71 16.24
CA PRO A 212 11.34 5.93 15.62
C PRO A 212 12.51 6.53 16.39
N LEU A 213 13.52 6.98 15.65
CA LEU A 213 14.43 8.04 16.07
C LEU A 213 14.01 9.33 15.34
N VAL A 214 13.94 10.44 16.05
CA VAL A 214 13.66 11.76 15.45
C VAL A 214 14.82 12.68 15.75
N PHE A 215 15.33 13.34 14.71
CA PHE A 215 16.40 14.32 14.80
C PHE A 215 15.90 15.70 14.37
N PRO A 216 16.48 16.79 14.89
CA PRO A 216 16.22 18.12 14.35
C PRO A 216 16.53 18.17 12.84
N GLY A 217 15.66 18.77 12.02
CA GLY A 217 15.93 18.96 10.59
C GLY A 217 16.88 20.14 10.31
N ALA A 218 17.87 20.33 11.19
CA ALA A 218 18.91 21.32 11.03
C ALA A 218 19.85 20.87 9.88
N PRO A 219 20.15 21.72 8.87
CA PRO A 219 20.95 21.32 7.71
C PRO A 219 22.29 20.65 8.05
N GLU A 220 22.93 21.06 9.14
CA GLU A 220 24.20 20.53 9.62
C GLU A 220 24.14 19.06 10.06
N LEU A 221 22.95 18.54 10.41
CA LEU A 221 22.76 17.13 10.78
C LEU A 221 22.58 16.20 9.58
N LEU A 222 22.28 16.74 8.39
CA LEU A 222 22.02 15.92 7.20
C LEU A 222 23.24 15.10 6.80
N ASP A 223 24.43 15.69 6.78
CA ASP A 223 25.64 15.01 6.36
C ASP A 223 26.09 13.89 7.33
N PRO A 224 26.13 14.12 8.66
CA PRO A 224 26.32 13.06 9.63
C PRO A 224 25.29 11.93 9.50
N LEU A 225 24.01 12.25 9.36
CA LEU A 225 22.95 11.25 9.19
C LEU A 225 23.14 10.43 7.90
N ARG A 226 23.42 11.10 6.78
CA ARG A 226 23.72 10.44 5.49
C ARG A 226 24.90 9.49 5.60
N GLU A 227 25.97 9.88 6.29
CA GLU A 227 27.14 9.03 6.51
C GLU A 227 26.79 7.77 7.32
N ARG A 228 26.00 7.90 8.40
CA ARG A 228 25.54 6.75 9.19
C ARG A 228 24.60 5.85 8.41
N LEU A 229 23.67 6.43 7.63
CA LEU A 229 22.80 5.69 6.71
C LEU A 229 23.60 4.90 5.69
N ALA A 230 24.61 5.52 5.05
CA ALA A 230 25.46 4.85 4.07
C ALA A 230 26.23 3.66 4.68
N ALA A 231 26.82 3.86 5.85
CA ALA A 231 27.55 2.81 6.56
C ALA A 231 26.62 1.66 6.96
N TRP A 232 25.47 1.96 7.57
CA TRP A 232 24.47 0.95 7.95
C TRP A 232 23.94 0.20 6.72
N TRP A 233 23.49 0.91 5.69
CA TRP A 233 22.92 0.33 4.47
C TRP A 233 23.88 -0.60 3.74
N SER A 234 25.18 -0.28 3.74
CA SER A 234 26.21 -1.14 3.12
C SER A 234 26.36 -2.52 3.77
N THR A 235 25.82 -2.70 4.98
CA THR A 235 25.92 -3.95 5.76
C THR A 235 24.56 -4.49 6.22
N ALA A 236 23.44 -3.85 5.85
CA ALA A 236 22.11 -4.27 6.25
C ALA A 236 21.79 -5.65 5.67
N GLY A 237 21.42 -6.59 6.54
CA GLY A 237 21.06 -7.96 6.17
C GLY A 237 19.55 -8.20 6.12
N ASP A 238 19.15 -9.47 5.99
CA ASP A 238 17.75 -9.91 5.87
C ASP A 238 16.88 -9.61 7.09
N ASP A 239 17.48 -9.35 8.25
CA ASP A 239 16.80 -9.02 9.51
C ASP A 239 16.64 -7.52 9.75
N GLU A 240 17.10 -6.70 8.80
CA GLU A 240 17.20 -5.26 8.94
C GLU A 240 16.38 -4.53 7.88
N ALA A 241 15.66 -3.53 8.34
CA ALA A 241 14.93 -2.60 7.48
C ALA A 241 14.85 -1.24 8.15
N ALA A 242 14.68 -0.19 7.36
CA ALA A 242 14.39 1.13 7.90
C ALA A 242 13.53 1.98 6.97
N ILE A 243 12.90 2.99 7.54
CA ILE A 243 12.33 4.12 6.79
C ILE A 243 13.04 5.37 7.29
N PHE A 244 13.73 6.06 6.39
CA PHE A 244 14.32 7.37 6.66
C PHE A 244 13.52 8.44 5.93
N GLY A 245 13.35 9.62 6.49
CA GLY A 245 12.67 10.69 5.76
C GLY A 245 12.82 12.07 6.36
N VAL A 246 12.39 13.05 5.58
CA VAL A 246 12.21 14.44 6.01
C VAL A 246 10.71 14.68 6.14
N ALA A 247 10.26 15.07 7.33
CA ALA A 247 8.85 15.20 7.65
C ALA A 247 8.54 16.52 8.39
N PRO A 248 7.28 16.99 8.36
CA PRO A 248 6.85 18.10 9.20
C PRO A 248 7.02 17.77 10.69
N ALA A 249 7.46 18.75 11.48
CA ALA A 249 7.51 18.58 12.94
C ALA A 249 6.08 18.50 13.53
N PRO A 250 5.83 17.57 14.48
CA PRO A 250 4.60 17.58 15.26
C PRO A 250 4.42 18.93 15.97
N GLY A 251 3.26 19.57 15.80
CA GLY A 251 2.94 20.86 16.44
C GLY A 251 3.42 22.12 15.71
N GLY A 252 4.08 21.98 14.55
CA GLY A 252 4.61 23.09 13.76
C GLY A 252 6.03 23.48 14.18
N GLY A 253 6.86 23.82 13.20
CA GLY A 253 8.29 24.11 13.39
C GLY A 253 9.12 23.73 12.17
N PRO A 254 10.46 23.83 12.25
CA PRO A 254 11.35 23.30 11.21
C PRO A 254 11.08 21.82 10.94
N PRO A 255 11.34 21.31 9.72
CA PRO A 255 11.23 19.88 9.45
C PRO A 255 12.08 19.06 10.42
N VAL A 256 11.77 17.77 10.54
CA VAL A 256 12.54 16.78 11.28
C VAL A 256 13.04 15.69 10.36
N PHE A 257 14.17 15.09 10.71
CA PHE A 257 14.55 13.81 10.13
C PHE A 257 13.94 12.69 10.98
N VAL A 258 13.23 11.78 10.33
CA VAL A 258 12.64 10.60 10.97
C VAL A 258 13.38 9.38 10.48
N PHE A 259 13.75 8.49 11.40
CA PHE A 259 14.37 7.22 11.10
C PHE A 259 13.68 6.12 11.90
N ILE A 260 12.80 5.36 11.24
CA ILE A 260 12.10 4.22 11.85
C ILE A 260 12.95 2.98 11.58
N VAL A 261 13.49 2.41 12.64
CA VAL A 261 14.37 1.23 12.58
C VAL A 261 13.56 -0.03 12.81
N PHE A 262 13.94 -1.10 12.12
CA PHE A 262 13.45 -2.44 12.36
C PHE A 262 14.60 -3.43 12.37
N TYR A 263 14.70 -4.20 13.44
CA TYR A 263 15.61 -5.30 13.58
C TYR A 263 14.87 -6.55 14.08
N ASN A 264 14.82 -7.59 13.24
CA ASN A 264 14.18 -8.86 13.56
C ASN A 264 15.07 -9.75 14.45
N GLY A 265 15.51 -9.18 15.56
CA GLY A 265 16.47 -9.80 16.47
C GLY A 265 16.28 -9.31 17.91
N ASP A 266 17.23 -9.64 18.78
CA ASP A 266 17.21 -9.18 20.17
C ASP A 266 17.60 -7.70 20.30
N GLU A 267 17.34 -7.16 21.49
CA GLU A 267 17.56 -5.75 21.80
C GLU A 267 19.04 -5.36 21.73
N ASP A 268 19.94 -6.20 22.23
CA ASP A 268 21.35 -5.87 22.34
C ASP A 268 21.99 -5.72 20.95
N GLU A 269 21.72 -6.66 20.05
CA GLU A 269 22.18 -6.56 18.67
C GLU A 269 21.48 -5.41 17.92
N GLY A 270 20.16 -5.26 18.05
CA GLY A 270 19.43 -4.16 17.43
C GLY A 270 19.95 -2.78 17.85
N LYS A 271 20.22 -2.60 19.14
CA LYS A 271 20.81 -1.39 19.70
C LYS A 271 22.23 -1.14 19.19
N LYS A 272 23.08 -2.17 19.10
CA LYS A 272 24.42 -2.05 18.50
C LYS A 272 24.35 -1.56 17.06
N ARG A 273 23.42 -2.09 16.25
CA ARG A 273 23.23 -1.71 14.85
C ARG A 273 22.84 -0.23 14.69
N ILE A 274 22.05 0.31 15.61
CA ILE A 274 21.60 1.70 15.55
C ILE A 274 22.42 2.68 16.41
N GLN A 275 23.38 2.18 17.21
CA GLN A 275 24.21 3.01 18.08
C GLN A 275 24.85 4.22 17.37
N PRO A 276 25.37 4.09 16.13
CA PRO A 276 25.96 5.23 15.43
C PRO A 276 24.97 6.38 15.14
N PHE A 277 23.66 6.11 15.13
CA PHE A 277 22.60 7.11 15.04
C PHE A 277 22.24 7.68 16.42
N LEU A 278 22.24 6.85 17.47
CA LEU A 278 22.02 7.30 18.86
C LEU A 278 23.09 8.30 19.30
N ASP A 279 24.34 8.12 18.84
CA ASP A 279 25.45 9.03 19.10
C ASP A 279 25.25 10.44 18.51
N LEU A 280 24.30 10.60 17.57
CA LEU A 280 23.88 11.90 17.04
C LEU A 280 22.81 12.60 17.90
N ASN A 281 22.47 12.03 19.06
CA ASN A 281 21.54 12.57 20.06
C ASN A 281 20.16 12.92 19.46
N PRO A 282 19.36 11.91 19.05
CA PRO A 282 18.00 12.16 18.59
C PRO A 282 17.16 12.84 19.69
N ILE A 283 16.30 13.77 19.29
CA ILE A 283 15.35 14.45 20.19
C ILE A 283 14.21 13.52 20.64
N VAL A 284 13.96 12.45 19.89
CA VAL A 284 13.08 11.35 20.31
C VAL A 284 13.79 10.03 20.02
N ASN A 285 13.88 9.17 21.03
CA ASN A 285 14.28 7.78 20.87
C ASN A 285 13.16 6.87 21.37
N GLY A 286 12.40 6.31 20.45
CA GLY A 286 11.36 5.30 20.72
C GLY A 286 11.79 3.88 20.40
N ALA A 287 13.06 3.64 20.05
CA ALA A 287 13.54 2.31 19.67
C ALA A 287 13.64 1.40 20.90
N THR A 288 12.83 0.34 20.92
CA THR A 288 12.76 -0.63 22.02
C THR A 288 12.30 -1.99 21.51
N THR A 289 12.34 -3.01 22.36
CA THR A 289 11.74 -4.30 22.04
C THR A 289 10.23 -4.23 22.22
N ILE A 290 9.50 -4.56 21.15
CA ILE A 290 8.03 -4.55 21.12
C ILE A 290 7.49 -5.89 20.58
N PRO A 291 6.22 -6.23 20.89
CA PRO A 291 5.52 -7.32 20.21
C PRO A 291 5.49 -7.11 18.69
N TYR A 292 5.69 -8.17 17.92
CA TYR A 292 5.76 -8.08 16.45
C TYR A 292 4.47 -7.50 15.84
N GLU A 293 3.31 -7.90 16.35
CA GLU A 293 2.01 -7.41 15.91
C GLU A 293 1.77 -5.91 16.20
N ALA A 294 2.60 -5.30 17.05
CA ALA A 294 2.54 -3.86 17.33
C ALA A 294 3.38 -3.01 16.36
N VAL A 295 4.31 -3.62 15.61
CA VAL A 295 5.28 -2.92 14.74
C VAL A 295 4.58 -2.02 13.73
N ASN A 296 3.56 -2.55 13.05
CA ASN A 296 2.80 -1.81 12.05
C ASN A 296 1.88 -0.73 12.66
N GLY A 297 1.77 -0.65 13.99
CA GLY A 297 1.06 0.42 14.69
C GLY A 297 1.90 1.67 14.93
N ILE A 298 3.24 1.59 14.84
CA ILE A 298 4.15 2.71 15.16
C ILE A 298 3.85 3.96 14.33
N GLN A 299 3.46 3.77 13.05
CA GLN A 299 3.26 4.88 12.13
C GLN A 299 1.85 5.48 12.16
N ASN A 300 0.89 4.88 12.88
CA ASN A 300 -0.53 5.22 12.79
C ASN A 300 -0.82 6.71 13.02
N ASP A 301 -0.13 7.34 13.98
CA ASP A 301 -0.31 8.77 14.29
C ASP A 301 0.11 9.68 13.13
N GLY A 302 1.02 9.23 12.26
CA GLY A 302 1.44 9.94 11.05
C GLY A 302 0.54 9.70 9.83
N VAL A 303 -0.39 8.73 9.91
CA VAL A 303 -1.30 8.35 8.82
C VAL A 303 -2.77 8.29 9.28
N PRO A 304 -3.28 9.32 9.99
CA PRO A 304 -4.62 9.30 10.55
C PRO A 304 -5.70 9.27 9.47
N TRP A 305 -6.88 8.76 9.83
CA TRP A 305 -8.06 8.81 8.96
C TRP A 305 -8.68 10.21 8.89
N GLY A 306 -9.25 10.55 7.74
CA GLY A 306 -10.16 11.69 7.60
C GLY A 306 -9.51 13.02 7.23
N GLY A 307 -8.19 13.06 7.07
CA GLY A 307 -7.48 14.20 6.46
C GLY A 307 -7.53 14.16 4.93
N ASN A 308 -7.23 15.29 4.28
CA ASN A 308 -6.97 15.30 2.85
C ASN A 308 -5.53 14.86 2.61
N VAL A 309 -5.32 13.96 1.65
CA VAL A 309 -4.02 13.33 1.40
C VAL A 309 -3.72 13.31 -0.08
N TYR A 310 -2.48 13.62 -0.42
CA TYR A 310 -1.89 13.37 -1.73
C TYR A 310 -0.65 12.50 -1.54
N MET A 311 -0.59 11.38 -2.25
CA MET A 311 0.57 10.49 -2.24
C MET A 311 1.26 10.57 -3.60
N LYS A 312 2.58 10.48 -3.62
CA LYS A 312 3.35 10.30 -4.85
C LYS A 312 4.55 9.40 -4.57
N GLY A 313 4.65 8.31 -5.31
CA GLY A 313 5.83 7.44 -5.29
C GLY A 313 6.85 7.77 -6.38
N THR A 314 8.11 7.45 -6.14
CA THR A 314 9.18 7.34 -7.16
C THR A 314 10.16 6.24 -6.78
N GLY A 315 10.95 5.78 -7.74
CA GLY A 315 12.04 4.85 -7.53
C GLY A 315 13.39 5.57 -7.39
N THR A 316 14.26 5.09 -6.51
CA THR A 316 15.64 5.58 -6.40
C THR A 316 16.63 4.45 -6.14
N VAL A 317 17.91 4.73 -6.39
CA VAL A 317 19.03 3.87 -6.03
C VAL A 317 19.70 4.48 -4.80
N LEU A 318 19.45 3.90 -3.62
CA LEU A 318 19.86 4.49 -2.35
C LEU A 318 21.38 4.60 -2.20
N THR A 319 22.15 3.67 -2.79
CA THR A 319 23.63 3.72 -2.76
C THR A 319 24.19 4.93 -3.52
N GLU A 320 23.52 5.38 -4.58
CA GLU A 320 23.87 6.60 -5.31
C GLU A 320 23.42 7.83 -4.51
N LEU A 321 22.18 7.83 -4.03
CA LEU A 321 21.60 8.93 -3.26
C LEU A 321 22.40 9.27 -2.00
N LEU A 322 23.01 8.27 -1.38
CA LEU A 322 23.80 8.42 -0.15
C LEU A 322 25.27 8.82 -0.40
N GLN A 323 25.72 8.95 -1.65
CA GLN A 323 27.07 9.45 -1.93
C GLN A 323 27.25 10.89 -1.42
N PRO A 324 28.40 11.26 -0.84
CA PRO A 324 28.63 12.62 -0.33
C PRO A 324 28.48 13.71 -1.41
N SER A 325 28.82 13.37 -2.66
CA SER A 325 28.74 14.24 -3.82
C SER A 325 27.32 14.43 -4.36
N ASP A 326 26.36 13.59 -3.94
CA ASP A 326 24.97 13.71 -4.37
C ASP A 326 24.27 14.85 -3.62
N THR A 327 23.65 15.77 -4.35
CA THR A 327 22.98 16.96 -3.78
C THR A 327 21.51 16.73 -3.50
N ARG A 328 20.89 15.66 -4.02
CA ARG A 328 19.44 15.47 -4.04
C ARG A 328 18.81 15.51 -2.65
N LEU A 329 19.46 14.93 -1.64
CA LEU A 329 19.00 15.01 -0.24
C LEU A 329 19.07 16.44 0.32
N ARG A 330 20.10 17.21 -0.03
CA ARG A 330 20.24 18.61 0.40
C ARG A 330 19.17 19.48 -0.28
N ASP A 331 18.97 19.26 -1.58
CA ASP A 331 17.96 19.96 -2.37
C ASP A 331 16.54 19.69 -1.83
N LEU A 332 16.24 18.42 -1.47
CA LEU A 332 15.01 18.03 -0.82
C LEU A 332 14.77 18.80 0.49
N VAL A 333 15.79 18.85 1.38
CA VAL A 333 15.69 19.57 2.66
C VAL A 333 15.45 21.06 2.44
N THR A 334 16.17 21.68 1.49
CA THR A 334 15.97 23.10 1.13
C THR A 334 14.54 23.36 0.64
N ILE A 335 14.01 22.52 -0.26
CA ILE A 335 12.63 22.65 -0.78
C ILE A 335 11.61 22.51 0.36
N GLN A 336 11.79 21.53 1.25
CA GLN A 336 10.89 21.36 2.40
C GLN A 336 10.92 22.55 3.35
N GLN A 337 12.10 23.08 3.68
CA GLN A 337 12.26 24.25 4.54
C GLN A 337 11.59 25.48 3.93
N ALA A 338 11.73 25.70 2.63
CA ALA A 338 11.13 26.84 1.93
C ALA A 338 9.59 26.79 1.90
N ASN A 339 8.99 25.59 2.01
CA ASN A 339 7.55 25.42 1.89
C ASN A 339 6.80 25.31 3.22
N ASN A 340 7.49 25.45 4.37
CA ASN A 340 6.94 25.21 5.71
C ASN A 340 6.22 23.84 5.77
N PRO A 341 6.99 22.76 5.94
CA PRO A 341 6.73 21.45 5.35
C PRO A 341 5.29 20.97 5.54
N ALA A 342 4.58 20.78 4.43
CA ALA A 342 3.22 20.22 4.41
C ALA A 342 3.18 18.72 4.05
N GLY A 343 4.35 18.12 3.80
CA GLY A 343 4.44 16.71 3.44
C GLY A 343 5.74 16.04 3.89
N ALA A 344 5.66 14.72 4.06
CA ALA A 344 6.78 13.86 4.39
C ALA A 344 7.32 13.19 3.13
N VAL A 345 8.63 13.09 2.99
CA VAL A 345 9.30 12.29 1.95
C VAL A 345 10.07 11.18 2.65
N LEU A 346 9.65 9.95 2.40
CA LEU A 346 10.08 8.73 3.08
C LEU A 346 10.80 7.82 2.09
N PHE A 347 12.00 7.40 2.44
CA PHE A 347 12.86 6.48 1.70
C PHE A 347 12.79 5.12 2.37
N GLU A 348 12.42 4.10 1.61
CA GLU A 348 12.31 2.73 2.11
C GLU A 348 13.61 1.96 1.93
N PHE A 349 14.31 1.75 3.05
CA PHE A 349 15.51 0.95 3.15
C PHE A 349 15.15 -0.51 3.43
N PHE A 350 14.52 -1.16 2.45
CA PHE A 350 14.30 -2.60 2.44
C PHE A 350 15.33 -3.26 1.52
N PRO A 351 16.25 -4.10 2.03
CA PRO A 351 17.14 -4.87 1.18
C PRO A 351 16.36 -5.65 0.10
N LEU A 352 16.80 -5.54 -1.15
CA LEU A 352 16.07 -6.08 -2.31
C LEU A 352 16.71 -7.33 -2.93
N HIS A 353 17.82 -7.84 -2.40
CA HIS A 353 18.53 -8.99 -2.99
C HIS A 353 17.63 -10.22 -3.12
N ASN A 354 16.85 -10.52 -2.09
CA ASN A 354 15.89 -11.64 -2.14
C ASN A 354 14.70 -11.32 -3.07
N VAL A 355 14.26 -10.07 -3.15
CA VAL A 355 13.21 -9.63 -4.09
C VAL A 355 13.67 -9.84 -5.54
N VAL A 356 14.88 -9.42 -5.87
CA VAL A 356 15.47 -9.57 -7.21
C VAL A 356 15.74 -11.04 -7.54
N SER A 357 16.28 -11.82 -6.59
CA SER A 357 16.57 -13.25 -6.82
C SER A 357 15.32 -14.11 -7.09
N ARG A 358 14.14 -13.63 -6.67
CA ARG A 358 12.85 -14.28 -6.85
C ARG A 358 12.10 -13.82 -8.10
N ASP A 359 12.63 -12.84 -8.82
CA ASP A 359 12.05 -12.35 -10.06
C ASP A 359 12.12 -13.45 -11.14
N LYS A 360 10.96 -13.84 -11.64
CA LYS A 360 10.83 -14.86 -12.68
C LYS A 360 9.96 -14.26 -13.77
N GLU A 361 10.48 -14.28 -15.00
CA GLU A 361 9.77 -13.76 -16.17
C GLU A 361 8.36 -14.36 -16.26
N GLY A 362 7.36 -13.50 -16.39
CA GLY A 362 5.96 -13.88 -16.52
C GLY A 362 5.26 -14.40 -15.25
N ALA A 363 5.94 -14.48 -14.09
CA ALA A 363 5.34 -14.98 -12.84
C ALA A 363 4.48 -13.93 -12.09
N HIS A 364 4.59 -12.65 -12.47
CA HIS A 364 3.85 -11.55 -11.85
C HIS A 364 3.74 -10.34 -12.78
N ALA A 365 2.77 -9.46 -12.48
CA ALA A 365 2.55 -8.19 -13.16
C ALA A 365 3.36 -7.01 -12.58
N PHE A 366 4.01 -7.21 -11.43
CA PHE A 366 4.70 -6.17 -10.69
C PHE A 366 6.01 -5.73 -11.34
N ARG A 367 6.19 -4.42 -11.54
CA ARG A 367 7.43 -3.77 -11.98
C ARG A 367 8.11 -3.08 -10.81
N GLY A 368 9.43 -2.94 -10.83
CA GLY A 368 10.18 -2.16 -9.81
C GLY A 368 10.86 -3.00 -8.72
N ARG A 369 11.16 -4.27 -9.00
CA ARG A 369 11.79 -5.20 -8.04
C ARG A 369 13.23 -4.85 -7.66
N ALA A 370 13.92 -4.06 -8.48
CA ALA A 370 15.32 -3.70 -8.32
C ALA A 370 15.54 -2.23 -7.92
N THR A 371 14.49 -1.52 -7.51
CA THR A 371 14.57 -0.09 -7.18
C THR A 371 13.93 0.15 -5.82
N ASN A 372 14.57 0.97 -4.97
CA ASN A 372 14.01 1.33 -3.67
C ASN A 372 12.89 2.34 -3.85
N ASN A 373 11.84 2.22 -3.04
CA ASN A 373 10.73 3.15 -3.09
C ASN A 373 11.05 4.42 -2.30
N VAL A 374 10.56 5.52 -2.84
CA VAL A 374 10.40 6.78 -2.13
C VAL A 374 8.93 7.16 -2.18
N LEU A 375 8.35 7.48 -1.02
CA LEU A 375 6.98 7.93 -0.87
C LEU A 375 6.97 9.37 -0.38
N CYS A 376 6.33 10.25 -1.16
CA CYS A 376 5.92 11.57 -0.68
C CYS A 376 4.45 11.52 -0.24
N VAL A 377 4.14 11.99 0.96
CA VAL A 377 2.78 12.17 1.46
C VAL A 377 2.59 13.62 1.86
N VAL A 378 1.68 14.31 1.21
CA VAL A 378 1.26 15.68 1.58
C VAL A 378 -0.12 15.59 2.22
N GLN A 379 -0.29 16.19 3.39
CA GLN A 379 -1.55 16.17 4.13
C GLN A 379 -2.01 17.60 4.44
N TRP A 380 -3.31 17.86 4.36
CA TRP A 380 -3.87 19.17 4.68
C TRP A 380 -5.28 19.08 5.27
N LYS A 381 -5.68 20.17 5.93
CA LYS A 381 -7.03 20.34 6.49
C LYS A 381 -7.93 21.04 5.48
N ASP A 382 -9.24 20.86 5.63
CA ASP A 382 -10.20 21.58 4.80
C ASP A 382 -10.04 23.10 4.93
N GLY A 383 -10.22 23.82 3.83
CA GLY A 383 -10.10 25.27 3.78
C GLY A 383 -8.66 25.78 3.58
N ASP A 384 -7.66 24.89 3.53
CA ASP A 384 -6.32 25.23 3.07
C ASP A 384 -6.29 25.27 1.54
N THR A 385 -6.77 26.38 0.97
CA THR A 385 -6.90 26.57 -0.49
C THR A 385 -5.56 26.47 -1.23
N LYS A 386 -4.45 26.82 -0.54
CA LYS A 386 -3.10 26.66 -1.09
C LYS A 386 -2.77 25.18 -1.28
N MET A 387 -3.03 24.34 -0.29
CA MET A 387 -2.77 22.90 -0.41
C MET A 387 -3.79 22.18 -1.29
N GLU A 388 -5.06 22.60 -1.29
CA GLU A 388 -6.08 22.03 -2.18
C GLU A 388 -5.69 22.10 -3.67
N THR A 389 -4.99 23.16 -4.07
CA THR A 389 -4.51 23.37 -5.45
C THR A 389 -3.04 23.00 -5.65
N GLY A 390 -2.23 23.14 -4.60
CA GLY A 390 -0.76 23.02 -4.67
C GLY A 390 -0.18 21.69 -4.19
N ALA A 391 -0.91 20.86 -3.44
CA ALA A 391 -0.37 19.63 -2.84
C ALA A 391 0.21 18.66 -3.89
N GLY A 392 -0.47 18.51 -5.03
CA GLY A 392 0.01 17.66 -6.11
C GLY A 392 1.26 18.19 -6.80
N VAL A 393 1.39 19.51 -6.95
CA VAL A 393 2.60 20.14 -7.50
C VAL A 393 3.76 19.94 -6.54
N LEU A 394 3.57 20.27 -5.26
CA LEU A 394 4.57 20.09 -4.22
C LEU A 394 5.05 18.64 -4.14
N ALA A 395 4.15 17.66 -4.13
CA ALA A 395 4.52 16.25 -4.07
C ALA A 395 5.37 15.82 -5.28
N ARG A 396 5.02 16.28 -6.49
CA ARG A 396 5.79 15.98 -7.72
C ARG A 396 7.18 16.63 -7.71
N ASP A 397 7.27 17.88 -7.29
CA ASP A 397 8.54 18.59 -7.18
C ASP A 397 9.48 17.88 -6.18
N LEU A 398 8.94 17.49 -5.01
CA LEU A 398 9.69 16.76 -4.00
C LEU A 398 10.21 15.40 -4.50
N VAL A 399 9.38 14.56 -5.12
CA VAL A 399 9.84 13.24 -5.59
C VAL A 399 10.78 13.33 -6.79
N SER A 400 10.58 14.29 -7.70
CA SER A 400 11.44 14.48 -8.88
C SER A 400 12.87 14.90 -8.50
N THR A 401 13.05 15.45 -7.30
CA THR A 401 14.36 15.80 -6.77
C THR A 401 15.19 14.55 -6.42
N VAL A 402 14.55 13.43 -6.06
CA VAL A 402 15.23 12.30 -5.39
C VAL A 402 15.13 10.96 -6.12
N GLY A 403 14.35 10.87 -7.18
CA GLY A 403 14.17 9.62 -7.93
C GLY A 403 13.63 9.82 -9.34
N ASP A 404 13.55 8.72 -10.06
CA ASP A 404 12.99 8.68 -11.42
C ASP A 404 11.51 8.28 -11.41
N ALA A 405 10.64 9.24 -11.75
CA ALA A 405 9.21 9.02 -11.81
C ALA A 405 8.77 8.00 -12.89
N SER A 406 9.67 7.54 -13.76
CA SER A 406 9.42 6.50 -14.77
C SER A 406 9.21 5.11 -14.16
N VAL A 407 9.67 4.90 -12.92
CA VAL A 407 9.49 3.69 -12.12
C VAL A 407 8.90 4.08 -10.78
N SER A 408 7.68 3.63 -10.48
CA SER A 408 7.02 3.90 -9.22
C SER A 408 6.18 2.71 -8.77
N TYR A 409 6.09 2.54 -7.46
CA TYR A 409 5.20 1.58 -6.87
C TYR A 409 3.75 2.04 -7.06
N GLY A 410 2.95 1.29 -7.82
CA GLY A 410 1.59 1.70 -8.19
C GLY A 410 0.65 1.98 -7.00
N ASN A 411 0.92 1.41 -5.81
CA ASN A 411 0.12 1.72 -4.63
C ASN A 411 0.41 3.11 -4.03
N TYR A 412 1.46 3.79 -4.50
CA TYR A 412 1.77 5.19 -4.21
C TYR A 412 1.33 6.14 -5.33
N ASP A 413 0.39 5.69 -6.17
CA ASP A 413 -0.13 6.48 -7.27
C ASP A 413 -0.97 7.68 -6.81
N ASP A 414 -0.89 8.74 -7.61
CA ASP A 414 -1.19 10.11 -7.24
C ASP A 414 -2.38 10.73 -7.96
N ASP A 415 -2.97 10.05 -8.94
CA ASP A 415 -3.90 10.69 -9.88
C ASP A 415 -5.26 10.00 -9.96
N PRO A 416 -6.30 10.57 -9.32
CA PRO A 416 -7.68 10.12 -9.47
C PRO A 416 -8.30 10.37 -10.86
N ALA A 417 -7.77 11.31 -11.64
CA ALA A 417 -8.44 11.90 -12.80
C ALA A 417 -7.91 11.37 -14.14
N VAL A 418 -6.65 10.94 -14.21
CA VAL A 418 -6.04 10.47 -15.46
C VAL A 418 -5.82 8.96 -15.43
N ARG A 419 -6.88 8.22 -15.76
CA ARG A 419 -6.85 6.77 -15.98
C ARG A 419 -6.65 6.48 -17.46
N THR A 420 -5.42 6.60 -17.94
CA THR A 420 -5.09 6.37 -19.35
C THR A 420 -4.38 5.06 -19.56
N GLU A 421 -4.58 4.47 -20.74
CA GLU A 421 -3.79 3.32 -21.19
C GLU A 421 -2.28 3.63 -21.19
N SER A 422 -1.89 4.86 -21.56
CA SER A 422 -0.48 5.26 -21.54
C SER A 422 0.15 5.21 -20.14
N LYS A 423 -0.63 5.54 -19.09
CA LYS A 423 -0.20 5.43 -17.70
C LYS A 423 -0.08 3.97 -17.29
N ALA A 424 -1.06 3.14 -17.63
CA ALA A 424 -1.03 1.71 -17.34
C ALA A 424 0.13 0.99 -18.07
N ARG A 425 0.41 1.33 -19.33
CA ARG A 425 1.57 0.82 -20.08
C ARG A 425 2.90 1.15 -19.40
N ARG A 426 3.05 2.36 -18.87
CA ARG A 426 4.25 2.72 -18.08
C ARG A 426 4.35 1.93 -16.78
N GLN A 427 3.23 1.74 -16.08
CA GLN A 427 3.20 1.02 -14.81
C GLN A 427 3.60 -0.45 -14.97
N PHE A 428 3.01 -1.13 -15.96
CA PHE A 428 3.18 -2.57 -16.13
C PHE A 428 4.30 -2.96 -17.11
N GLY A 429 4.77 -2.04 -17.94
CA GLY A 429 5.87 -2.27 -18.88
C GLY A 429 5.58 -3.47 -19.80
N ASP A 430 6.56 -4.37 -19.89
CA ASP A 430 6.49 -5.57 -20.75
C ASP A 430 5.37 -6.53 -20.36
N ALA A 431 4.91 -6.51 -19.10
CA ALA A 431 3.78 -7.32 -18.66
C ALA A 431 2.44 -6.84 -19.24
N TYR A 432 2.36 -5.60 -19.74
CA TYR A 432 1.08 -5.01 -20.14
C TYR A 432 0.36 -5.85 -21.19
N GLU A 433 1.04 -6.31 -22.25
CA GLU A 433 0.38 -7.08 -23.31
C GLU A 433 -0.19 -8.40 -22.78
N HIS A 434 0.56 -9.11 -21.92
CA HIS A 434 0.05 -10.32 -21.28
C HIS A 434 -1.20 -10.03 -20.45
N LEU A 435 -1.18 -8.93 -19.68
CA LEU A 435 -2.32 -8.51 -18.87
C LEU A 435 -3.55 -8.15 -19.72
N GLN A 436 -3.37 -7.60 -20.93
CA GLN A 436 -4.50 -7.35 -21.85
C GLN A 436 -5.18 -8.66 -22.28
N ASN A 437 -4.42 -9.74 -22.47
CA ASN A 437 -4.98 -11.06 -22.78
C ASN A 437 -5.76 -11.64 -21.60
N VAL A 438 -5.20 -11.56 -20.39
CA VAL A 438 -5.90 -12.00 -19.16
C VAL A 438 -7.18 -11.18 -18.95
N LYS A 439 -7.09 -9.87 -19.16
CA LYS A 439 -8.24 -8.96 -19.08
C LYS A 439 -9.34 -9.34 -20.07
N ALA A 440 -9.01 -9.64 -21.33
CA ALA A 440 -9.99 -10.07 -22.33
C ALA A 440 -10.73 -11.35 -21.93
N ARG A 441 -10.09 -12.24 -21.17
CA ARG A 441 -10.70 -13.48 -20.68
C ARG A 441 -11.63 -13.26 -19.47
N TYR A 442 -11.19 -12.49 -18.48
CA TYR A 442 -11.87 -12.39 -17.18
C TYR A 442 -12.73 -11.12 -17.00
N ASP A 443 -12.47 -10.08 -17.79
CA ASP A 443 -13.22 -8.82 -17.80
C ASP A 443 -13.18 -8.12 -19.18
N PRO A 444 -13.77 -8.74 -20.23
CA PRO A 444 -13.81 -8.16 -21.57
C PRO A 444 -14.60 -6.85 -21.65
N GLY A 445 -15.51 -6.62 -20.69
CA GLY A 445 -16.34 -5.41 -20.61
C GLY A 445 -15.68 -4.23 -19.87
N LEU A 446 -14.43 -4.38 -19.42
CA LEU A 446 -13.71 -3.35 -18.64
C LEU A 446 -14.50 -2.87 -17.41
N ARG A 447 -15.18 -3.80 -16.72
CA ARG A 447 -15.97 -3.53 -15.50
C ARG A 447 -15.11 -3.03 -14.35
N PHE A 448 -13.86 -3.51 -14.26
CA PHE A 448 -12.91 -3.12 -13.23
C PHE A 448 -11.77 -2.25 -13.79
N ASP A 449 -11.84 -0.93 -13.59
CA ASP A 449 -10.97 0.06 -14.24
C ASP A 449 -10.46 1.18 -13.29
N ARG A 450 -10.65 1.06 -11.98
CA ARG A 450 -10.53 2.18 -11.02
C ARG A 450 -9.10 2.60 -10.64
N TRP A 451 -8.07 1.89 -11.08
CA TRP A 451 -6.66 2.14 -10.72
C TRP A 451 -5.82 2.47 -11.97
N PHE A 452 -4.93 1.56 -12.41
CA PHE A 452 -4.31 1.59 -13.73
C PHE A 452 -5.13 0.67 -14.67
N PRO A 453 -6.09 1.21 -15.45
CA PRO A 453 -6.97 0.39 -16.25
C PRO A 453 -6.20 -0.36 -17.33
N ILE A 454 -6.38 -1.67 -17.35
CA ILE A 454 -5.85 -2.54 -18.38
C ILE A 454 -6.96 -2.72 -19.42
N VAL A 455 -6.73 -2.25 -20.64
CA VAL A 455 -7.71 -2.37 -21.72
C VAL A 455 -7.62 -3.79 -22.29
N PRO A 456 -8.71 -4.56 -22.36
CA PRO A 456 -8.67 -5.92 -22.91
C PRO A 456 -8.18 -5.90 -24.36
N LYS A 457 -7.43 -6.93 -24.76
CA LYS A 457 -7.05 -7.10 -26.17
C LYS A 457 -8.31 -7.37 -26.99
N ALA A 458 -8.41 -6.72 -28.16
CA ALA A 458 -9.55 -6.81 -29.07
C ALA A 458 -9.72 -8.21 -29.67
#